data_AF-E3M1M7-F1
#
_entry.id   AF-E3M1M7-F1
#
_cell.length_a   1.000
_cell.length_b   1.000
_cell.length_c   1.000
_cell.angle_alpha   90.00
_cell.angle_beta   90.00
_cell.angle_gamma   90.00
#
_symmetry.space_group_name_H-M   'P 1'
#
loop_
_entity.id
_entity.type
_entity.pdbx_description
1 polymer ?
#
loop_
_entity_poly.entity_id
_entity_poly.type
_entity_poly.pdbx_seq_one_letter_code
_entity_poly.pdbx_strand_id
1 'polypeptide(L)'
;MVHVASLAILAVLCLSLAQASIGTARLKTGESFLIREAENAGALARNVASGHQKMEFSGRNRGKWVDDKGRVVNSSNFRLYRNGSVLMKHARIADAGTYQKDPNPMIRIGDMGYAPPILIIQVDN
;
A
#
# COMPACT_ATOMS: atom_id res chain seq x y z
N MET A 1 35.44 -26.05 -2.75
CA MET A 1 34.95 -24.93 -3.59
C MET A 1 33.44 -25.02 -3.89
N VAL A 2 32.84 -26.21 -3.96
CA VAL A 2 31.39 -26.37 -4.24
C VAL A 2 30.48 -25.81 -3.12
N HIS A 3 30.86 -25.96 -1.85
CA HIS A 3 30.04 -25.49 -0.72
C HIS A 3 29.87 -23.97 -0.63
N VAL A 4 30.86 -23.19 -1.09
CA VAL A 4 30.81 -21.71 -1.06
C VAL A 4 29.82 -21.19 -2.10
N ALA A 5 29.79 -21.81 -3.29
CA ALA A 5 28.85 -21.47 -4.34
C ALA A 5 27.40 -21.79 -3.95
N SER A 6 27.16 -22.95 -3.32
CA SER A 6 25.83 -23.32 -2.81
C SER A 6 25.33 -22.35 -1.74
N LEU A 7 26.22 -21.91 -0.82
CA LEU A 7 25.86 -20.96 0.23
C LEU A 7 25.52 -19.57 -0.34
N ALA A 8 26.26 -19.12 -1.36
CA ALA A 8 26.01 -17.85 -2.02
C ALA A 8 24.68 -17.84 -2.78
N ILE A 9 24.35 -18.94 -3.48
CA ILE A 9 23.07 -19.07 -4.18
C ILE A 9 21.91 -19.08 -3.17
N LEU A 10 22.04 -19.81 -2.06
CA LEU A 10 21.03 -19.83 -1.00
C LEU A 10 20.84 -18.45 -0.36
N ALA A 11 21.92 -17.71 -0.11
CA ALA A 11 21.86 -16.36 0.43
C ALA A 11 21.13 -15.38 -0.50
N VAL A 12 21.38 -15.44 -1.81
CA VAL A 12 20.68 -14.61 -2.81
C VAL A 12 19.19 -14.99 -2.88
N LEU A 13 18.85 -16.27 -2.78
CA LEU A 13 17.46 -16.74 -2.77
C LEU A 13 16.70 -16.28 -1.51
N CYS A 14 17.36 -16.28 -0.36
CA CYS A 14 16.74 -15.82 0.89
C CYS A 14 16.45 -14.31 0.88
N LEU A 15 17.29 -13.51 0.20
CA LEU A 15 17.08 -12.06 0.07
C LEU A 15 15.90 -11.71 -0.85
N SER A 16 15.61 -12.53 -1.87
CA SER A 16 14.47 -12.30 -2.77
C SER A 16 13.11 -12.70 -2.19
N LEU A 17 13.10 -13.51 -1.12
CA LEU A 17 11.91 -13.95 -0.40
C LEU A 17 11.55 -13.06 0.79
N ALA A 18 12.42 -12.11 1.15
CA ALA A 18 12.17 -11.16 2.24
C ALA A 18 11.18 -10.08 1.79
N GLN A 19 9.88 -10.40 1.78
CA GLN A 19 8.83 -9.39 1.72
C GLN A 19 8.80 -8.65 3.05
N ALA A 20 9.30 -7.42 3.07
CA ALA A 20 9.16 -6.56 4.25
C ALA A 20 7.67 -6.32 4.53
N SER A 21 7.27 -6.41 5.81
CA SER A 21 5.93 -6.02 6.27
C SER A 21 5.69 -4.50 6.20
N ILE A 22 6.70 -3.73 5.82
CA ILE A 22 6.61 -2.30 5.58
C ILE A 22 7.30 -1.99 4.25
N GLY A 23 6.53 -1.49 3.29
CA GLY A 23 7.05 -0.87 2.07
C GLY A 23 7.23 0.63 2.27
N THR A 24 8.20 1.24 1.59
CA THR A 24 8.34 2.70 1.54
C THR A 24 8.52 3.17 0.10
N ALA A 25 7.71 4.13 -0.33
CA ALA A 25 7.85 4.84 -1.59
C ALA A 25 8.20 6.30 -1.30
N ARG A 26 9.35 6.76 -1.81
CA ARG A 26 9.73 8.17 -1.79
C ARG A 26 9.45 8.76 -3.16
N LEU A 27 8.56 9.73 -3.20
CA LEU A 27 8.10 10.37 -4.43
C LEU A 27 8.52 11.83 -4.45
N LYS A 28 8.73 12.38 -5.63
CA LYS A 28 8.76 13.81 -5.87
C LYS A 28 7.36 14.33 -6.18
N THR A 29 7.11 15.58 -5.82
CA THR A 29 5.84 16.25 -6.11
C THR A 29 5.57 16.19 -7.62
N GLY A 30 4.35 15.77 -7.98
CA GLY A 30 3.93 15.58 -9.36
C GLY A 30 4.15 14.16 -9.91
N GLU A 31 4.95 13.31 -9.27
CA GLU A 31 5.18 11.94 -9.75
C GLU A 31 3.91 11.09 -9.68
N SER A 32 3.74 10.22 -10.69
CA SER A 32 2.71 9.20 -10.65
C SER A 32 3.23 7.95 -9.92
N PHE A 33 2.36 7.32 -9.12
CA PHE A 33 2.71 6.11 -8.40
C PHE A 33 1.54 5.13 -8.36
N LEU A 34 1.80 3.85 -8.64
CA LEU A 34 0.81 2.79 -8.59
C LEU A 34 0.86 2.08 -7.24
N ILE A 35 -0.18 2.27 -6.43
CA ILE A 35 -0.36 1.60 -5.14
C ILE A 35 -0.95 0.22 -5.41
N ARG A 36 -0.25 -0.84 -4.99
CA ARG A 36 -0.59 -2.24 -5.28
C ARG A 36 -0.96 -3.04 -4.02
N GLU A 37 -0.84 -2.43 -2.85
CA GLU A 37 -1.01 -3.05 -1.53
C GLU A 37 -2.44 -3.50 -1.25
N ALA A 38 -3.40 -3.00 -2.02
CA ALA A 38 -4.80 -3.42 -1.98
C ALA A 38 -5.20 -4.28 -3.18
N GLU A 39 -4.26 -4.80 -3.97
CA GLU A 39 -4.58 -5.82 -4.96
C GLU A 39 -5.27 -7.01 -4.28
N ASN A 40 -6.41 -7.44 -4.83
CA ASN A 40 -7.28 -8.49 -4.27
C ASN A 40 -7.95 -8.15 -2.91
N ALA A 41 -7.96 -6.89 -2.47
CA ALA A 41 -8.72 -6.43 -1.32
C ALA A 41 -10.11 -5.87 -1.72
N GLY A 42 -10.99 -5.64 -0.73
CA GLY A 42 -12.26 -4.95 -0.94
C GLY A 42 -12.18 -3.43 -0.87
N ALA A 43 -11.13 -2.92 -0.20
CA ALA A 43 -10.87 -1.50 -0.02
C ALA A 43 -9.37 -1.23 0.23
N LEU A 44 -8.99 0.03 0.03
CA LEU A 44 -7.72 0.61 0.44
C LEU A 44 -7.99 1.65 1.53
N ALA A 45 -7.36 1.52 2.68
CA ALA A 45 -7.36 2.53 3.72
C ALA A 45 -6.06 3.32 3.68
N ARG A 46 -6.15 4.60 4.06
CA ARG A 46 -4.99 5.45 4.26
C ARG A 46 -5.12 6.32 5.50
N ASN A 47 -3.98 6.65 6.09
CA ASN A 47 -3.88 7.69 7.09
C ASN A 47 -2.94 8.78 6.57
N VAL A 48 -3.49 9.96 6.29
CA VAL A 48 -2.79 11.12 5.75
C VAL A 48 -3.00 12.32 6.66
N ALA A 49 -2.37 13.46 6.39
CA ALA A 49 -2.48 14.66 7.23
C ALA A 49 -3.94 15.14 7.47
N SER A 50 -4.85 14.83 6.55
CA SER A 50 -6.29 15.16 6.67
C SER A 50 -7.12 14.12 7.44
N GLY A 51 -6.47 13.11 8.01
CA GLY A 51 -7.09 12.04 8.80
C GLY A 51 -7.19 10.70 8.06
N HIS A 52 -7.89 9.76 8.71
CA HIS A 52 -8.14 8.44 8.16
C HIS A 52 -9.20 8.50 7.06
N GLN A 53 -8.95 7.77 5.97
CA GLN A 53 -9.81 7.72 4.80
C GLN A 53 -9.81 6.32 4.21
N LYS A 54 -10.95 5.91 3.66
CA LYS A 54 -11.12 4.62 3.00
C LYS A 54 -11.63 4.78 1.59
N MET A 55 -11.09 4.01 0.66
CA MET A 55 -11.59 3.86 -0.71
C MET A 55 -12.12 2.44 -0.89
N GLU A 56 -13.44 2.30 -0.96
CA GLU A 56 -14.07 1.02 -1.29
C GLU A 56 -14.01 0.75 -2.80
N PHE A 57 -13.84 -0.51 -3.17
CA PHE A 57 -13.73 -0.92 -4.58
C PHE A 57 -15.06 -1.38 -5.18
N SER A 58 -16.10 -1.40 -4.36
CA SER A 58 -17.49 -1.68 -4.72
C SER A 58 -18.43 -0.68 -4.04
N GLY A 59 -19.73 -0.77 -4.31
CA GLY A 59 -20.74 0.10 -3.70
C GLY A 59 -20.86 1.51 -4.28
N ARG A 60 -21.64 2.36 -3.60
CA ARG A 60 -22.04 3.71 -4.07
C ARG A 60 -20.86 4.66 -4.24
N ASN A 61 -19.86 4.57 -3.37
CA ASN A 61 -18.68 5.44 -3.36
C ASN A 61 -17.44 4.76 -3.98
N ARG A 62 -17.65 3.74 -4.82
CA ARG A 62 -16.58 3.00 -5.47
C ARG A 62 -15.52 3.92 -6.08
N GLY A 63 -14.26 3.71 -5.69
CA GLY A 63 -13.11 4.47 -6.20
C GLY A 63 -12.99 5.90 -5.67
N LYS A 64 -13.73 6.25 -4.62
CA LYS A 64 -13.64 7.54 -3.94
C LYS A 64 -13.14 7.35 -2.51
N TRP A 65 -12.31 8.28 -2.06
CA TRP A 65 -11.95 8.43 -0.65
C TRP A 65 -13.15 8.93 0.15
N VAL A 66 -13.37 8.30 1.30
CA VAL A 66 -14.42 8.63 2.25
C VAL A 66 -13.76 8.79 3.62
N ASP A 67 -14.05 9.89 4.32
CA ASP A 67 -13.55 10.12 5.68
C ASP A 67 -14.33 9.31 6.73
N ASP A 68 -13.87 9.34 7.99
CA ASP A 68 -14.53 8.63 9.11
C ASP A 68 -15.98 9.10 9.37
N LYS A 69 -16.37 10.27 8.85
CA LYS A 69 -17.74 10.80 8.95
C LYS A 69 -18.61 10.38 7.77
N GLY A 70 -18.11 9.52 6.87
CA GLY A 70 -18.83 9.07 5.68
C GLY A 70 -18.86 10.10 4.54
N ARG A 71 -18.08 11.18 4.62
CA ARG A 71 -18.07 12.25 3.61
C ARG A 71 -17.04 11.93 2.53
N VAL A 72 -17.45 12.12 1.27
CA VAL A 72 -16.56 11.94 0.12
C VAL A 72 -15.50 13.05 0.11
N VAL A 73 -14.24 12.64 0.08
CA VAL A 73 -13.07 13.50 -0.08
C VAL A 73 -12.69 13.58 -1.56
N ASN A 74 -12.09 14.69 -1.97
CA ASN A 74 -11.64 14.86 -3.34
C ASN A 74 -10.69 13.72 -3.75
N SER A 75 -11.12 12.97 -4.77
CA SER A 75 -10.44 11.77 -5.28
C SER A 75 -10.00 11.90 -6.74
N SER A 76 -10.07 13.11 -7.32
CA SER A 76 -9.78 13.32 -8.75
C SER A 76 -8.33 12.95 -9.12
N ASN A 77 -7.41 13.06 -8.16
CA ASN A 77 -6.00 12.69 -8.29
C ASN A 77 -5.76 11.17 -8.29
N PHE A 78 -6.80 10.36 -8.07
CA PHE A 78 -6.70 8.91 -7.96
C PHE A 78 -7.51 8.21 -9.06
N ARG A 79 -7.04 7.03 -9.46
CA ARG A 79 -7.77 6.13 -10.36
C ARG A 79 -7.69 4.71 -9.84
N LEU A 80 -8.85 4.14 -9.52
CA LEU A 80 -8.99 2.73 -9.16
C LEU A 80 -8.99 1.85 -10.43
N TYR A 81 -8.18 0.79 -10.42
CA TYR A 81 -8.21 -0.28 -11.41
C TYR A 81 -9.01 -1.49 -10.93
N ARG A 82 -9.38 -2.37 -11.86
CA ARG A 82 -10.24 -3.54 -11.59
C ARG A 82 -9.63 -4.53 -10.59
N ASN A 83 -8.30 -4.63 -10.54
CA ASN A 83 -7.59 -5.53 -9.64
C ASN A 83 -7.44 -4.98 -8.20
N GLY A 84 -7.93 -3.78 -7.91
CA GLY A 84 -7.78 -3.12 -6.61
C GLY A 84 -6.55 -2.20 -6.50
N SER A 85 -5.67 -2.17 -7.51
CA SER A 85 -4.59 -1.20 -7.54
C SER A 85 -5.13 0.22 -7.78
N VAL A 86 -4.46 1.21 -7.18
CA VAL A 86 -4.87 2.62 -7.25
C VAL A 86 -3.70 3.44 -7.77
N LEU A 87 -3.89 4.09 -8.92
CA LEU A 87 -2.93 5.06 -9.44
C LEU A 87 -3.14 6.40 -8.73
N MET A 88 -2.10 6.87 -8.04
CA MET A 88 -1.91 8.28 -7.72
C MET A 88 -1.34 8.97 -8.95
N LYS A 89 -2.08 9.94 -9.52
CA LYS A 89 -1.70 10.58 -10.78
C LYS A 89 -0.57 11.59 -10.58
N HIS A 90 -0.69 12.44 -9.56
CA HIS A 90 0.32 13.45 -9.22
C HIS A 90 0.53 13.49 -7.71
N ALA A 91 1.67 13.01 -7.23
CA ALA A 91 1.98 13.03 -5.82
C ALA A 91 1.97 14.45 -5.26
N ARG A 92 1.38 14.64 -4.09
CA ARG A 92 1.35 15.91 -3.35
C ARG A 92 1.77 15.63 -1.92
N ILE A 93 2.33 16.63 -1.25
CA ILE A 93 2.66 16.53 0.18
C ILE A 93 1.47 16.05 1.02
N ALA A 94 0.25 16.47 0.67
CA ALA A 94 -0.98 16.06 1.36
C ALA A 94 -1.36 14.57 1.16
N ASP A 95 -0.78 13.89 0.17
CA ASP A 95 -0.99 12.47 -0.09
C ASP A 95 0.05 11.59 0.63
N ALA A 96 1.04 12.18 1.31
CA ALA A 96 1.99 11.45 2.15
C ALA A 96 1.27 10.85 3.38
N GLY A 97 1.67 9.63 3.75
CA GLY A 97 1.00 8.88 4.80
C GLY A 97 1.15 7.37 4.66
N THR A 98 0.35 6.63 5.41
CA THR A 98 0.31 5.16 5.33
C THR A 98 -0.86 4.70 4.47
N TYR A 99 -0.65 3.60 3.76
CA TYR A 99 -1.61 2.98 2.85
C TYR A 99 -1.61 1.47 3.12
N GLN A 100 -2.79 0.89 3.27
CA GLN A 100 -2.94 -0.54 3.58
C GLN A 100 -4.27 -1.10 3.06
N LYS A 101 -4.31 -2.41 2.84
CA LYS A 101 -5.57 -3.13 2.56
C LYS A 101 -6.58 -2.94 3.71
N ASP A 102 -7.86 -2.92 3.38
CA ASP A 102 -8.95 -2.95 4.36
C ASP A 102 -9.99 -4.04 3.98
N PRO A 103 -10.31 -4.99 4.88
CA PRO A 103 -9.72 -5.17 6.21
C PRO A 103 -8.24 -5.55 6.15
N ASN A 104 -7.49 -5.24 7.22
CA ASN A 104 -6.07 -5.56 7.36
C ASN A 104 -5.85 -6.72 8.35
N PRO A 105 -6.21 -7.98 8.01
CA PRO A 105 -6.14 -9.07 8.96
C PRO A 105 -4.70 -9.44 9.29
N MET A 106 -4.44 -9.72 10.57
CA MET A 106 -3.20 -10.32 11.04
C MET A 106 -2.96 -11.66 10.34
N ILE A 107 -1.76 -11.84 9.80
CA ILE A 107 -1.36 -13.11 9.19
C ILE A 107 -0.87 -14.02 10.32
N ARG A 108 -1.41 -15.24 10.43
CA ARG A 108 -1.00 -16.21 11.45
C ARG A 108 -0.25 -17.38 10.80
N ILE A 109 0.92 -17.71 11.33
CA ILE A 109 1.70 -18.90 10.95
C ILE A 109 2.04 -19.63 12.25
N GLY A 110 1.31 -20.72 12.54
CA GLY A 110 1.34 -21.35 13.85
C GLY A 110 0.89 -20.37 14.95
N ASP A 111 1.66 -20.29 16.03
CA ASP A 111 1.40 -19.38 17.16
C ASP A 111 1.94 -17.95 16.92
N MET A 112 2.61 -17.69 15.80
CA MET A 112 3.15 -16.38 15.46
C MET A 112 2.15 -15.53 14.67
N GLY A 113 1.90 -14.31 15.15
CA GLY A 113 1.13 -13.28 14.46
C GLY A 113 2.04 -12.27 13.77
N TYR A 114 1.79 -12.02 12.49
CA TYR A 114 2.51 -11.04 11.68
C TYR A 114 1.59 -9.88 11.34
N ALA A 115 2.11 -8.67 11.53
CA ALA A 115 1.47 -7.47 11.01
C ALA A 115 1.43 -7.57 9.47
N PRO A 116 0.25 -7.37 8.86
CA PRO A 116 0.13 -7.34 7.42
C PRO A 116 0.87 -6.13 6.81
N PRO A 117 1.20 -6.19 5.51
CA PRO A 117 2.02 -5.18 4.87
C PRO A 117 1.36 -3.79 4.88
N ILE A 118 2.16 -2.77 5.21
CA ILE A 118 1.79 -1.35 5.15
C ILE A 118 2.74 -0.64 4.19
N LEU A 119 2.22 0.17 3.26
CA LEU A 119 3.03 1.09 2.45
C LEU A 119 3.08 2.46 3.11
N ILE A 120 4.28 3.00 3.25
CA ILE A 120 4.52 4.38 3.63
C ILE A 120 4.86 5.17 2.37
N ILE A 121 4.07 6.19 2.07
CA ILE A 121 4.37 7.14 0.99
C ILE A 121 4.93 8.42 1.61
N GLN A 122 6.13 8.80 1.19
CA GLN A 122 6.77 10.08 1.47
C GLN A 122 6.78 10.89 0.17
N VAL A 123 6.49 12.19 0.27
CA VAL A 123 6.53 13.09 -0.90
C VAL A 123 7.42 14.27 -0.57
N ASP A 124 8.42 14.50 -1.41
CA ASP A 124 9.35 15.62 -1.31
C ASP A 124 9.06 16.65 -2.42
N ASN A 125 9.56 17.87 -2.25
CA ASN A 125 9.60 18.87 -3.31
C ASN A 125 10.68 18.57 -4.36
#